data_AF-A0A9E3RQR6-F1
#
_entry.id   AF-A0A9E3RQR6-F1
#
_cell.length_a   1.000
_cell.length_b   1.000
_cell.length_c   1.000
_cell.angle_alpha   90.00
_cell.angle_beta   90.00
_cell.angle_gamma   90.00
#
_symmetry.space_group_name_H-M   'P 1'
#
loop_
_entity.id
_entity.type
_entity.pdbx_description
1 polymer ?
#
loop_
_entity_poly.entity_id
_entity_poly.type
_entity_poly.pdbx_seq_one_letter_code
_entity_poly.pdbx_strand_id
1 'polypeptide(L)'
;MNNLPEVTMPIEDEAARLEEQLLADPRNAEIRGKIVMFYSLTARKERDEDVKRDAARKAAEHYLWLVEHQPDVELLENLTSLVGRDEKAVTKAKELWLEHAKRDNVTAQTLVNAASFLQLQPKDRLLSEQLLLRSVALDPNNAAARLRLAQFYITGPPPQPEKSLEHAEAALQLNRVPEYKEMLIEICAVASLEAGNLTKAAHYANELLEVLRSESGGMKWNRGNILHKGNIVLGRVALRNGDIAAAKHHLLEAGKTEGSPQLGSFGPNMALARELIAHDERAVVLDYLNLCEQFWKLGGEKLSEWKSNVEDGVDPDFGPNLIY
;
A
#
# COMPACT_ATOMS: atom_id res chain seq x y z
N MET A 1 -0.30 -23.86 -8.40
CA MET A 1 1.07 -24.38 -8.21
C MET A 1 2.03 -23.35 -8.81
N ASN A 2 2.73 -22.61 -7.94
CA ASN A 2 3.68 -21.57 -8.33
C ASN A 2 5.02 -22.23 -8.67
N ASN A 3 5.48 -22.09 -9.91
CA ASN A 3 6.90 -22.23 -10.22
C ASN A 3 7.59 -20.92 -9.79
N LEU A 4 7.96 -20.86 -8.51
CA LEU A 4 9.12 -20.06 -8.13
C LEU A 4 10.35 -20.76 -8.74
N PRO A 5 11.31 -20.04 -9.34
CA PRO A 5 12.58 -20.67 -9.69
C PRO A 5 13.13 -21.32 -8.43
N GLU A 6 13.52 -22.59 -8.56
CA GLU A 6 14.19 -23.35 -7.51
C GLU A 6 15.44 -22.55 -7.10
N VAL A 7 15.35 -21.86 -5.97
CA VAL A 7 16.49 -21.17 -5.37
C VAL A 7 17.37 -22.28 -4.78
N THR A 8 18.31 -22.77 -5.59
CA THR A 8 19.21 -23.89 -5.26
C THR A 8 20.34 -23.51 -4.32
N MET A 9 20.37 -22.27 -3.81
CA MET A 9 21.41 -21.73 -2.92
C MET A 9 20.79 -20.93 -1.77
N PRO A 10 21.26 -21.07 -0.51
CA PRO A 10 20.79 -20.26 0.62
C PRO A 10 20.80 -18.75 0.32
N ILE A 11 19.78 -18.03 0.83
CA ILE A 11 19.62 -16.57 0.59
C ILE A 11 20.85 -15.76 1.07
N GLU A 12 21.53 -16.23 2.11
CA GLU A 12 22.72 -15.59 2.66
C GLU A 12 23.93 -15.69 1.74
N ASP A 13 24.09 -16.81 1.03
CA ASP A 13 25.17 -17.02 0.05
C ASP A 13 24.99 -16.11 -1.18
N GLU A 14 23.75 -15.80 -1.55
CA GLU A 14 23.45 -14.86 -2.63
C GLU A 14 23.81 -13.41 -2.27
N ALA A 15 23.61 -13.01 -1.01
CA ALA A 15 24.01 -11.69 -0.54
C ALA A 15 25.55 -11.53 -0.54
N ALA A 16 26.27 -12.52 -0.03
CA ALA A 16 27.74 -12.53 -0.04
C ALA A 16 28.33 -12.48 -1.47
N ARG A 17 27.74 -13.23 -2.40
CA ARG A 17 28.12 -13.19 -3.83
C ARG A 17 27.91 -11.82 -4.46
N LEU A 18 26.88 -11.09 -4.04
CA LEU A 18 26.62 -9.72 -4.49
C LEU A 18 27.58 -8.71 -3.86
N GLU A 19 27.98 -8.92 -2.59
CA GLU A 19 29.05 -8.13 -1.96
C GLU A 19 30.38 -8.27 -2.71
N GLU A 20 30.73 -9.47 -3.17
CA GLU A 20 31.93 -9.69 -3.98
C GLU A 20 31.86 -8.94 -5.32
N GLN A 21 30.69 -8.92 -5.97
CA GLN A 21 30.48 -8.13 -7.18
C GLN A 21 30.63 -6.61 -6.95
N LEU A 22 30.29 -6.11 -5.76
CA LEU A 22 30.51 -4.70 -5.42
C LEU A 22 31.98 -4.30 -5.33
N LEU A 23 32.92 -5.25 -5.20
CA LEU A 23 34.34 -4.92 -5.26
C LEU A 23 34.74 -4.33 -6.62
N ALA A 24 34.08 -4.76 -7.70
CA ALA A 24 34.31 -4.25 -9.05
C ALA A 24 33.57 -2.93 -9.32
N ASP A 25 32.38 -2.75 -8.73
CA ASP A 25 31.59 -1.52 -8.84
C ASP A 25 30.98 -1.14 -7.47
N PRO A 26 31.74 -0.46 -6.60
CA PRO A 26 31.28 -0.13 -5.26
C PRO A 26 30.09 0.84 -5.24
N ARG A 27 29.81 1.53 -6.35
CA ARG A 27 28.71 2.51 -6.44
C ARG A 27 27.43 1.93 -7.02
N ASN A 28 27.40 0.64 -7.36
CA ASN A 28 26.22 0.02 -7.94
C ASN A 28 25.03 0.02 -6.96
N ALA A 29 24.08 0.93 -7.17
CA ALA A 29 22.94 1.10 -6.28
C ALA A 29 21.97 -0.10 -6.37
N GLU A 30 21.83 -0.71 -7.55
CA GLU A 30 20.93 -1.86 -7.76
C GLU A 30 21.43 -3.09 -7.01
N ILE A 31 22.73 -3.41 -7.11
CA ILE A 31 23.34 -4.52 -6.37
C ILE A 31 23.24 -4.27 -4.86
N ARG A 32 23.55 -3.05 -4.39
CA ARG A 32 23.38 -2.71 -2.96
C ARG A 32 21.93 -2.87 -2.51
N GLY A 33 20.96 -2.45 -3.32
CA GLY A 33 19.54 -2.63 -3.00
C GLY A 33 19.13 -4.11 -2.90
N LYS A 34 19.66 -4.97 -3.77
CA LYS A 34 19.46 -6.43 -3.68
C LYS A 34 20.06 -7.01 -2.40
N ILE A 35 21.25 -6.57 -2.01
CA ILE A 35 21.90 -6.99 -0.76
C ILE A 35 21.05 -6.60 0.45
N VAL A 36 20.58 -5.34 0.52
CA VAL A 36 19.66 -4.89 1.58
C VAL A 36 18.43 -5.81 1.64
N MET A 37 17.82 -6.10 0.50
CA MET A 37 16.66 -7.00 0.42
C MET A 37 16.98 -8.40 0.94
N PHE A 38 18.05 -9.04 0.48
CA PHE A 38 18.40 -10.41 0.88
C PHE A 38 18.72 -10.51 2.36
N TYR A 39 19.56 -9.63 2.89
CA TYR A 39 19.87 -9.64 4.32
C TYR A 39 18.65 -9.32 5.20
N SER A 40 17.78 -8.38 4.79
CA SER A 40 16.53 -8.12 5.52
C SER A 40 15.57 -9.32 5.49
N LEU A 41 15.56 -10.12 4.42
CA LEU A 41 14.78 -11.35 4.35
C LEU A 41 15.38 -12.45 5.25
N THR A 42 16.71 -12.60 5.28
CA THR A 42 17.39 -13.50 6.22
C THR A 42 17.05 -13.13 7.66
N ALA A 43 17.21 -11.86 8.04
CA ALA A 43 16.88 -11.37 9.38
C ALA A 43 15.39 -11.54 9.77
N ARG A 44 14.49 -11.76 8.81
CA ARG A 44 13.07 -12.03 9.05
C ARG A 44 12.76 -13.52 9.24
N LYS A 45 13.49 -14.40 8.57
CA LYS A 45 13.22 -15.85 8.53
C LYS A 45 14.06 -16.65 9.50
N GLU A 46 15.25 -16.16 9.82
CA GLU A 46 16.23 -16.90 10.61
C GLU A 46 15.80 -17.02 12.08
N ARG A 47 16.09 -18.19 12.67
CA ARG A 47 15.78 -18.50 14.07
C ARG A 47 16.97 -18.23 14.99
N ASP A 48 18.18 -18.35 14.47
CA ASP A 48 19.38 -18.00 15.21
C ASP A 48 19.46 -16.48 15.41
N GLU A 49 19.49 -16.03 16.67
CA GLU A 49 19.47 -14.60 17.00
C GLU A 49 20.76 -13.87 16.60
N ASP A 50 21.91 -14.55 16.58
CA ASP A 50 23.17 -13.92 16.20
C ASP A 50 23.24 -13.75 14.68
N VAL A 51 22.83 -14.76 13.90
CA VAL A 51 22.73 -14.65 12.43
C VAL A 51 21.70 -13.58 12.05
N LYS A 52 20.55 -13.56 12.72
CA LYS A 52 19.51 -12.54 12.51
C LYS A 52 20.02 -11.12 12.78
N ARG A 53 20.77 -10.91 13.87
CA ARG A 53 21.36 -9.60 14.20
C ARG A 53 22.42 -9.20 13.19
N ASP A 54 23.28 -10.14 12.77
CA ASP A 54 24.30 -9.89 11.77
C ASP A 54 23.71 -9.49 10.42
N ALA A 55 22.71 -10.24 9.94
CA ALA A 55 22.00 -9.93 8.70
C ALA A 55 21.29 -8.56 8.79
N ALA A 56 20.62 -8.24 9.91
CA ALA A 56 19.99 -6.93 10.09
C ALA A 56 21.02 -5.78 10.05
N ARG A 57 22.18 -5.96 10.67
CA ARG A 57 23.29 -5.01 10.65
C ARG A 57 23.83 -4.79 9.23
N LYS A 58 24.10 -5.88 8.49
CA LYS A 58 24.59 -5.78 7.09
C LYS A 58 23.57 -5.07 6.18
N ALA A 59 22.28 -5.40 6.30
CA ALA A 59 21.23 -4.68 5.57
C ALA A 59 21.23 -3.17 5.89
N ALA A 60 21.37 -2.82 7.17
CA ALA A 60 21.44 -1.44 7.60
C ALA A 60 22.67 -0.70 7.05
N GLU A 61 23.84 -1.34 7.03
CA GLU A 61 25.09 -0.76 6.48
C GLU A 61 24.97 -0.41 5.00
N HIS A 62 24.43 -1.33 4.18
CA HIS A 62 24.21 -1.06 2.76
C HIS A 62 23.17 0.02 2.51
N TYR A 63 22.10 0.07 3.32
CA TYR A 63 21.10 1.12 3.22
C TYR A 63 21.66 2.48 3.60
N LEU A 64 22.34 2.61 4.75
CA LEU A 64 22.95 3.86 5.18
C LEU A 64 23.96 4.37 4.17
N TRP A 65 24.75 3.47 3.57
CA TRP A 65 25.67 3.84 2.49
C TRP A 65 24.92 4.47 1.31
N LEU A 66 23.78 3.89 0.88
CA LEU A 66 22.96 4.44 -0.19
C LEU A 66 22.40 5.82 0.18
N VAL A 67 21.87 5.98 1.40
CA VAL A 67 21.36 7.27 1.87
C VAL A 67 22.46 8.33 1.82
N GLU A 68 23.64 8.03 2.35
CA GLU A 68 24.75 8.98 2.44
C GLU A 68 25.33 9.39 1.07
N HIS A 69 25.47 8.43 0.14
CA HIS A 69 26.23 8.63 -1.10
C HIS A 69 25.37 8.82 -2.35
N GLN A 70 24.13 8.33 -2.34
CA GLN A 70 23.21 8.31 -3.48
C GLN A 70 21.76 8.54 -3.02
N PRO A 71 21.44 9.68 -2.38
CA PRO A 71 20.14 9.92 -1.73
C PRO A 71 18.97 10.04 -2.72
N ASP A 72 19.23 10.19 -4.01
CA ASP A 72 18.27 10.42 -5.09
C ASP A 72 17.91 9.15 -5.88
N VAL A 73 18.52 7.99 -5.59
CA VAL A 73 18.13 6.75 -6.28
C VAL A 73 16.72 6.32 -5.87
N GLU A 74 15.86 6.08 -6.84
CA GLU A 74 14.43 5.80 -6.62
C GLU A 74 14.19 4.54 -5.77
N LEU A 75 15.10 3.55 -5.84
CA LEU A 75 14.96 2.30 -5.10
C LEU A 75 14.94 2.47 -3.57
N LEU A 76 15.51 3.57 -3.03
CA LEU A 76 15.56 3.84 -1.59
C LEU A 76 14.16 3.93 -0.97
N GLU A 77 13.18 4.42 -1.74
CA GLU A 77 11.78 4.49 -1.33
C GLU A 77 11.26 3.11 -0.86
N ASN A 78 11.60 2.05 -1.60
CA ASN A 78 11.15 0.69 -1.34
C ASN A 78 11.95 -0.03 -0.24
N LEU A 79 13.21 0.36 -0.01
CA LEU A 79 14.08 -0.25 0.99
C LEU A 79 13.81 0.21 2.42
N THR A 80 13.15 1.36 2.58
CA THR A 80 12.96 2.02 3.87
C THR A 80 12.31 1.10 4.92
N SER A 81 11.30 0.33 4.54
CA SER A 81 10.61 -0.62 5.43
C SER A 81 11.46 -1.82 5.87
N LEU A 82 12.63 -2.03 5.23
CA LEU A 82 13.49 -3.18 5.45
C LEU A 82 14.53 -2.96 6.55
N VAL A 83 14.77 -1.71 6.96
CA VAL A 83 15.85 -1.32 7.89
C VAL A 83 15.32 -0.94 9.28
N GLY A 84 14.00 -0.82 9.44
CA GLY A 84 13.33 -0.36 10.68
C GLY A 84 13.52 -1.22 11.94
N ARG A 85 14.38 -2.25 11.94
CA ARG A 85 14.66 -3.13 13.10
C ARG A 85 15.91 -2.74 13.89
N ASP A 86 16.81 -1.96 13.31
CA ASP A 86 17.99 -1.44 14.01
C ASP A 86 17.77 0.03 14.39
N GLU A 87 17.54 0.29 15.68
CA GLU A 87 17.26 1.64 16.19
C GLU A 87 18.40 2.63 15.94
N LYS A 88 19.66 2.16 15.97
CA LYS A 88 20.82 3.00 15.69
C LYS A 88 20.85 3.37 14.22
N ALA A 89 20.61 2.41 13.33
CA ALA A 89 20.53 2.67 11.91
C ALA A 89 19.37 3.60 11.55
N VAL A 90 18.20 3.42 12.18
CA VAL A 90 17.04 4.31 12.00
C VAL A 90 17.38 5.74 12.43
N THR A 91 18.04 5.91 13.58
CA THR A 91 18.46 7.23 14.07
C THR A 91 19.45 7.88 13.09
N LYS A 92 20.46 7.13 12.65
CA LYS A 92 21.47 7.63 11.72
C LYS A 92 20.89 7.98 10.34
N ALA A 93 20.02 7.13 9.81
CA ALA A 93 19.33 7.37 8.55
C ALA A 93 18.48 8.64 8.62
N LYS A 94 17.78 8.85 9.74
CA LYS A 94 17.02 10.08 9.97
C LYS A 94 17.91 11.31 9.90
N GLU A 95 19.04 11.31 10.61
CA GLU A 95 19.98 12.43 10.60
C GLU A 95 20.48 12.74 9.19
N LEU A 96 20.89 11.71 8.43
CA LEU A 96 21.33 11.86 7.05
C LEU A 96 20.22 12.44 6.17
N TRP A 97 19.01 11.90 6.24
CA TRP A 97 17.87 12.40 5.45
C TRP A 97 17.56 13.86 5.74
N LEU A 98 17.58 14.26 7.01
CA LEU A 98 17.35 15.65 7.41
C LEU A 98 18.50 16.58 6.97
N GLU A 99 19.73 16.07 6.89
CA GLU A 99 20.86 16.82 6.34
C GLU A 99 20.71 17.00 4.83
N HIS A 100 20.46 15.92 4.08
CA HIS A 100 20.23 15.96 2.64
C HIS A 100 19.09 16.90 2.27
N ALA A 101 17.98 16.86 3.02
CA ALA A 101 16.83 17.73 2.81
C ALA A 101 17.17 19.22 2.97
N LYS A 102 18.19 19.59 3.75
CA LYS A 102 18.57 21.00 3.97
C LYS A 102 19.51 21.57 2.91
N ARG A 103 20.06 20.72 2.03
CA ARG A 103 21.04 21.16 1.02
C ARG A 103 20.35 22.04 -0.04
N ASP A 104 21.08 23.04 -0.54
CA ASP A 104 20.59 23.94 -1.58
C ASP A 104 20.35 23.21 -2.91
N ASN A 105 21.11 22.16 -3.18
CA ASN A 105 21.03 21.33 -4.39
C ASN A 105 20.17 20.06 -4.20
N VAL A 106 19.28 20.04 -3.20
CA VAL A 106 18.40 18.88 -2.98
C VAL A 106 17.50 18.63 -4.19
N THR A 107 17.34 17.37 -4.58
CA THR A 107 16.46 16.98 -5.68
C THR A 107 15.06 16.65 -5.16
N ALA A 108 14.06 16.72 -6.05
CA ALA A 108 12.70 16.27 -5.73
C ALA A 108 12.68 14.80 -5.25
N GLN A 109 13.48 13.92 -5.87
CA GLN A 109 13.55 12.50 -5.50
C GLN A 109 14.18 12.28 -4.12
N THR A 110 15.24 13.02 -3.76
CA THR A 110 15.80 12.97 -2.40
C THR A 110 14.75 13.34 -1.34
N LEU A 111 13.90 14.33 -1.62
CA LEU A 111 12.82 14.70 -0.70
C LEU A 111 11.73 13.62 -0.59
N VAL A 112 11.39 12.93 -1.70
CA VAL A 112 10.47 11.78 -1.67
C VAL A 112 11.04 10.67 -0.80
N ASN A 113 12.28 10.26 -1.05
CA ASN A 113 12.94 9.20 -0.29
C ASN A 113 13.01 9.53 1.22
N ALA A 114 13.39 10.76 1.56
CA ALA A 114 13.40 11.24 2.95
C ALA A 114 12.00 11.23 3.58
N ALA A 115 10.98 11.68 2.85
CA ALA A 115 9.61 11.69 3.33
C ALA A 115 9.06 10.29 3.58
N SER A 116 9.33 9.34 2.67
CA SER A 116 8.95 7.92 2.84
C SER A 116 9.60 7.30 4.07
N PHE A 117 10.83 7.68 4.39
CA PHE A 117 11.49 7.28 5.65
C PHE A 117 10.81 7.84 6.88
N LEU A 118 10.53 9.14 6.89
CA LEU A 118 9.91 9.81 8.03
C LEU A 118 8.46 9.37 8.26
N GLN A 119 7.74 8.98 7.21
CA GLN A 119 6.35 8.52 7.32
C GLN A 119 6.20 7.27 8.20
N LEU A 120 7.24 6.45 8.34
CA LEU A 120 7.21 5.25 9.17
C LEU A 120 7.04 5.54 10.67
N GLN A 121 7.31 6.77 11.11
CA GLN A 121 7.23 7.17 12.50
C GLN A 121 6.09 8.18 12.68
N PRO A 122 5.06 7.89 13.50
CA PRO A 122 3.92 8.80 13.67
C PRO A 122 4.32 10.23 14.08
N LYS A 123 5.37 10.37 14.90
CA LYS A 123 5.91 11.67 15.34
C LYS A 123 6.50 12.53 14.21
N ASP A 124 6.92 11.90 13.11
CA ASP A 124 7.60 12.54 11.98
C ASP A 124 6.65 12.74 10.78
N ARG A 125 5.37 12.38 10.94
CA ARG A 125 4.35 12.44 9.88
C ARG A 125 4.20 13.84 9.26
N LEU A 126 4.16 14.89 10.07
CA LEU A 126 4.05 16.27 9.56
C LEU A 126 5.29 16.69 8.75
N LEU A 127 6.47 16.23 9.16
CA LEU A 127 7.69 16.52 8.42
C LEU A 127 7.72 15.79 7.08
N SER A 128 7.24 14.54 7.04
CA SER A 128 7.04 13.80 5.80
C SER A 128 6.16 14.57 4.81
N GLU A 129 5.03 15.11 5.25
CA GLU A 129 4.16 15.95 4.42
C GLU A 129 4.89 17.19 3.88
N GLN A 130 5.61 17.92 4.73
CA GLN A 130 6.36 19.12 4.32
C GLN A 130 7.40 18.81 3.24
N LEU A 131 8.10 17.68 3.36
CA LEU A 131 9.09 17.26 2.37
C LEU A 131 8.44 16.86 1.05
N LEU A 132 7.31 16.15 1.07
CA LEU A 132 6.56 15.80 -0.14
C LEU A 132 6.01 17.05 -0.85
N LEU A 133 5.44 18.00 -0.11
CA LEU A 133 4.96 19.27 -0.68
C LEU A 133 6.12 20.06 -1.30
N ARG A 134 7.28 20.11 -0.63
CA ARG A 134 8.48 20.73 -1.19
C ARG A 134 9.00 19.99 -2.43
N SER A 135 8.90 18.66 -2.47
CA SER A 135 9.24 17.86 -3.64
C SER A 135 8.39 18.24 -4.86
N VAL A 136 7.07 18.32 -4.69
CA VAL A 136 6.14 18.76 -5.75
C VAL A 136 6.38 20.22 -6.15
N ALA A 137 6.79 21.09 -5.21
CA ALA A 137 7.14 22.47 -5.53
C ALA A 137 8.43 22.57 -6.36
N LEU A 138 9.41 21.69 -6.15
CA LEU A 138 10.63 21.61 -6.95
C LEU A 138 10.40 20.98 -8.33
N ASP A 139 9.59 19.92 -8.37
CA ASP A 139 9.20 19.24 -9.61
C ASP A 139 7.71 18.89 -9.58
N PRO A 140 6.84 19.73 -10.18
CA PRO A 140 5.41 19.46 -10.26
C PRO A 140 5.06 18.18 -11.05
N ASN A 141 5.99 17.63 -11.82
CA ASN A 141 5.82 16.41 -12.61
C ASN A 141 6.35 15.15 -11.90
N ASN A 142 6.80 15.26 -10.65
CA ASN A 142 7.22 14.11 -9.87
C ASN A 142 5.98 13.29 -9.44
N ALA A 143 5.67 12.24 -10.23
CA ALA A 143 4.51 11.39 -10.01
C ALA A 143 4.60 10.60 -8.69
N ALA A 144 5.81 10.21 -8.26
CA ALA A 144 6.02 9.51 -6.99
C ALA A 144 5.65 10.41 -5.80
N ALA A 145 6.11 11.66 -5.79
CA ALA A 145 5.75 12.64 -4.75
C ALA A 145 4.23 12.85 -4.65
N ARG A 146 3.57 12.98 -5.80
CA ARG A 146 2.10 13.13 -5.86
C ARG A 146 1.37 11.87 -5.37
N LEU A 147 1.81 10.68 -5.79
CA LEU A 147 1.26 9.42 -5.29
C LEU A 147 1.38 9.33 -3.76
N ARG A 148 2.55 9.69 -3.20
CA ARG A 148 2.78 9.68 -1.75
C ARG A 148 1.93 10.70 -1.00
N LEU A 149 1.70 11.90 -1.55
CA LEU A 149 0.75 12.86 -0.98
C LEU A 149 -0.69 12.33 -1.03
N ALA A 150 -1.08 11.72 -2.15
CA ALA A 150 -2.41 11.15 -2.29
C ALA A 150 -2.67 10.07 -1.23
N GLN A 151 -1.71 9.16 -1.04
CA GLN A 151 -1.73 8.15 0.02
C GLN A 151 -1.72 8.76 1.42
N PHE A 152 -0.88 9.78 1.64
CA PHE A 152 -0.79 10.48 2.91
C PHE A 152 -2.14 11.07 3.31
N TYR A 153 -2.83 11.73 2.39
CA TYR A 153 -4.10 12.40 2.67
C TYR A 153 -5.28 11.44 2.82
N ILE A 154 -5.33 10.33 2.08
CA ILE A 154 -6.45 9.37 2.20
C ILE A 154 -6.36 8.51 3.47
N THR A 155 -5.15 8.17 3.92
CA THR A 155 -4.91 7.35 5.12
C THR A 155 -4.65 8.16 6.39
N GLY A 156 -4.62 9.50 6.27
CA GLY A 156 -4.31 10.38 7.40
C GLY A 156 -5.45 10.47 8.41
N PRO A 157 -5.15 10.70 9.71
CA PRO A 157 -6.15 11.07 10.69
C PRO A 157 -6.19 12.61 10.89
N PRO A 158 -7.31 13.31 10.56
CA PRO A 158 -8.45 12.84 9.78
C PRO A 158 -8.13 12.74 8.28
N PRO A 159 -8.87 11.92 7.52
CA PRO A 159 -8.71 11.84 6.06
C PRO A 159 -9.01 13.18 5.40
N GLN A 160 -8.28 13.49 4.32
CA GLN A 160 -8.46 14.70 3.50
C GLN A 160 -8.69 14.27 2.04
N PRO A 161 -9.88 13.74 1.70
CA PRO A 161 -10.12 13.08 0.42
C PRO A 161 -10.01 14.03 -0.77
N GLU A 162 -10.36 15.30 -0.64
CA GLU A 162 -10.23 16.28 -1.72
C GLU A 162 -8.77 16.51 -2.11
N LYS A 163 -7.88 16.68 -1.12
CA LYS A 163 -6.42 16.81 -1.37
C LYS A 163 -5.85 15.52 -1.94
N SER A 164 -6.31 14.37 -1.43
CA SER A 164 -5.89 13.07 -1.96
C SER A 164 -6.24 12.95 -3.44
N LEU A 165 -7.48 13.28 -3.80
CA LEU A 165 -7.97 13.23 -5.17
C LEU A 165 -7.18 14.16 -6.09
N GLU A 166 -6.91 15.40 -5.66
CA GLU A 166 -6.11 16.36 -6.43
C GLU A 166 -4.74 15.80 -6.81
N HIS A 167 -4.02 15.26 -5.83
CA HIS A 167 -2.69 14.69 -6.08
C HIS A 167 -2.75 13.39 -6.90
N ALA A 168 -3.74 12.53 -6.65
CA ALA A 168 -3.91 11.28 -7.39
C ALA A 168 -4.25 11.53 -8.87
N GLU A 169 -5.18 12.44 -9.17
CA GLU A 169 -5.55 12.80 -10.54
C GLU A 169 -4.37 13.44 -11.28
N ALA A 170 -3.62 14.33 -10.62
CA ALA A 170 -2.43 14.92 -11.20
C ALA A 170 -1.34 13.88 -11.48
N ALA A 171 -1.11 12.93 -10.58
CA ALA A 171 -0.17 11.82 -10.82
C ALA A 171 -0.63 10.93 -11.98
N LEU A 172 -1.93 10.64 -12.07
CA LEU A 172 -2.52 9.80 -13.12
C LEU A 172 -2.37 10.46 -14.50
N GLN A 173 -2.53 11.78 -14.60
CA GLN A 173 -2.33 12.54 -15.84
C GLN A 173 -0.88 12.54 -16.31
N LEU A 174 0.08 12.51 -15.38
CA LEU A 174 1.51 12.49 -15.72
C LEU A 174 1.93 11.17 -16.38
N ASN A 175 1.12 10.11 -16.27
CA ASN A 175 1.19 8.81 -16.97
C ASN A 175 2.58 8.37 -17.45
N ARG A 176 3.55 8.34 -16.52
CA ARG A 176 4.96 7.97 -16.82
C ARG A 176 5.34 6.57 -16.34
N VAL A 177 4.52 5.93 -15.51
CA VAL A 177 4.83 4.67 -14.82
C VAL A 177 3.57 3.79 -14.79
N PRO A 178 3.42 2.82 -15.72
CA PRO A 178 2.29 1.88 -15.75
C PRO A 178 2.04 1.19 -14.41
N GLU A 179 3.09 0.97 -13.63
CA GLU A 179 3.09 0.28 -12.34
C GLU A 179 2.27 1.02 -11.28
N TYR A 180 2.13 2.35 -11.37
CA TYR A 180 1.32 3.14 -10.44
C TYR A 180 -0.11 3.37 -10.90
N LYS A 181 -0.42 3.07 -12.17
CA LYS A 181 -1.72 3.42 -12.75
C LYS A 181 -2.89 2.79 -11.98
N GLU A 182 -2.82 1.49 -11.72
CA GLU A 182 -3.86 0.76 -10.96
C GLU A 182 -4.05 1.37 -9.57
N MET A 183 -2.95 1.59 -8.85
CA MET A 183 -2.97 2.16 -7.51
C MET A 183 -3.55 3.57 -7.49
N LEU A 184 -3.23 4.39 -8.49
CA LEU A 184 -3.77 5.74 -8.61
C LEU A 184 -5.27 5.74 -8.90
N ILE A 185 -5.75 4.85 -9.79
CA ILE A 185 -7.18 4.69 -10.06
C ILE A 185 -7.91 4.24 -8.78
N GLU A 186 -7.34 3.31 -8.01
CA GLU A 186 -7.89 2.88 -6.72
C GLU A 186 -8.02 4.06 -5.74
N ILE A 187 -6.98 4.89 -5.61
CA ILE A 187 -7.01 6.07 -4.73
C ILE A 187 -8.04 7.08 -5.23
N CYS A 188 -8.08 7.37 -6.53
CA CYS A 188 -9.07 8.29 -7.11
C CYS A 188 -10.51 7.82 -6.86
N ALA A 189 -10.81 6.52 -6.96
CA ALA A 189 -12.13 5.97 -6.69
C ALA A 189 -12.56 6.19 -5.24
N VAL A 190 -11.70 5.84 -4.28
CA VAL A 190 -11.98 6.00 -2.85
C VAL A 190 -12.03 7.48 -2.45
N ALA A 191 -11.04 8.28 -2.86
CA ALA A 191 -10.99 9.70 -2.56
C ALA A 191 -12.19 10.46 -3.14
N SER A 192 -12.61 10.14 -4.37
CA SER A 192 -13.83 10.72 -4.95
C SER A 192 -15.08 10.35 -4.15
N LEU A 193 -15.18 9.10 -3.70
CA LEU A 193 -16.30 8.65 -2.89
C LEU A 193 -16.35 9.39 -1.55
N GLU A 194 -15.23 9.47 -0.83
CA GLU A 194 -15.16 10.12 0.48
C GLU A 194 -15.32 11.65 0.39
N ALA A 195 -14.90 12.27 -0.72
CA ALA A 195 -15.17 13.69 -1.02
C ALA A 195 -16.62 13.95 -1.49
N GLY A 196 -17.49 12.93 -1.55
CA GLY A 196 -18.87 13.05 -2.00
C GLY A 196 -19.05 13.24 -3.51
N ASN A 197 -17.98 13.12 -4.31
CA ASN A 197 -18.06 13.21 -5.77
C ASN A 197 -18.46 11.86 -6.38
N LEU A 198 -19.76 11.56 -6.31
CA LEU A 198 -20.30 10.26 -6.72
C LEU A 198 -20.07 9.95 -8.21
N THR A 199 -20.10 10.97 -9.08
CA THR A 199 -19.83 10.80 -10.52
C THR A 199 -18.39 10.35 -10.77
N LYS A 200 -17.40 11.03 -10.17
CA LYS A 200 -15.99 10.61 -10.28
C LYS A 200 -15.74 9.26 -9.61
N ALA A 201 -16.36 9.01 -8.45
CA ALA A 201 -16.24 7.73 -7.76
C ALA A 201 -16.71 6.56 -8.64
N ALA A 202 -17.89 6.69 -9.26
CA ALA A 202 -18.38 5.69 -10.19
C ALA A 202 -17.50 5.55 -11.43
N HIS A 203 -17.00 6.66 -11.98
CA HIS A 203 -16.11 6.63 -13.14
C HIS A 203 -14.83 5.83 -12.86
N TYR A 204 -14.09 6.19 -11.80
CA TYR A 204 -12.85 5.51 -11.45
C TYR A 204 -13.05 4.07 -10.98
N ALA A 205 -14.14 3.78 -10.27
CA ALA A 205 -14.45 2.41 -9.89
C ALA A 205 -14.78 1.52 -11.10
N ASN A 206 -15.45 2.04 -12.13
CA ASN A 206 -15.66 1.31 -13.37
C ASN A 206 -14.35 1.13 -14.15
N GLU A 207 -13.51 2.17 -14.25
CA GLU A 207 -12.18 2.06 -14.86
C GLU A 207 -11.33 1.00 -14.16
N LEU A 208 -11.39 0.93 -12.83
CA LEU A 208 -10.71 -0.10 -12.04
C LEU A 208 -11.20 -1.51 -12.41
N LEU A 209 -12.51 -1.72 -12.56
CA LEU A 209 -13.06 -3.02 -12.96
C LEU A 209 -12.77 -3.37 -14.44
N GLU A 210 -12.58 -2.38 -15.32
CA GLU A 210 -12.12 -2.61 -16.71
C GLU A 210 -10.70 -3.19 -16.75
N VAL A 211 -9.83 -2.86 -15.79
CA VAL A 211 -8.47 -3.45 -15.71
C VAL A 211 -8.53 -4.97 -15.68
N LEU A 212 -9.53 -5.54 -15.00
CA LEU A 212 -9.71 -6.99 -14.90
C LEU A 212 -10.06 -7.67 -16.23
N ARG A 213 -10.61 -6.91 -17.19
CA ARG A 213 -10.99 -7.33 -18.55
C ARG A 213 -9.88 -7.12 -19.58
N SER A 214 -8.87 -6.30 -19.28
CA SER A 214 -7.74 -6.07 -20.17
C SER A 214 -6.88 -7.32 -20.36
N GLU A 215 -6.17 -7.44 -21.50
CA GLU A 215 -5.26 -8.56 -21.78
C GLU A 215 -4.12 -8.68 -20.77
N SER A 216 -3.66 -7.55 -20.22
CA SER A 216 -2.70 -7.52 -19.11
C SER A 216 -3.32 -7.92 -17.77
N GLY A 217 -4.65 -7.86 -17.64
CA GLY A 217 -5.43 -8.31 -16.47
C GLY A 217 -5.07 -7.65 -15.15
N GLY A 218 -4.29 -6.57 -15.18
CA GLY A 218 -3.57 -6.03 -14.03
C GLY A 218 -2.63 -7.02 -13.34
N MET A 219 -1.93 -6.57 -12.30
CA MET A 219 -1.03 -7.45 -11.56
C MET A 219 -1.82 -8.63 -10.94
N LYS A 220 -1.46 -9.88 -11.30
CA LYS A 220 -2.19 -11.10 -10.89
C LYS A 220 -2.47 -11.16 -9.38
N TRP A 221 -1.51 -10.72 -8.56
CA TRP A 221 -1.64 -10.71 -7.10
C TRP A 221 -2.66 -9.68 -6.58
N ASN A 222 -2.94 -8.62 -7.34
CA ASN A 222 -3.80 -7.49 -6.95
C ASN A 222 -5.24 -7.60 -7.48
N ARG A 223 -5.52 -8.53 -8.41
CA ARG A 223 -6.84 -8.69 -9.05
C ARG A 223 -7.99 -8.78 -8.05
N GLY A 224 -7.79 -9.48 -6.93
CA GLY A 224 -8.82 -9.58 -5.89
C GLY A 224 -9.10 -8.27 -5.18
N ASN A 225 -8.10 -7.42 -4.96
CA ASN A 225 -8.28 -6.08 -4.38
C ASN A 225 -9.05 -5.17 -5.34
N ILE A 226 -8.71 -5.22 -6.63
CA ILE A 226 -9.36 -4.46 -7.71
C ILE A 226 -10.86 -4.80 -7.79
N LEU A 227 -11.20 -6.10 -7.86
CA LEU A 227 -12.59 -6.56 -7.92
C LEU A 227 -13.38 -6.13 -6.68
N HIS A 228 -12.79 -6.35 -5.50
CA HIS A 228 -13.43 -6.02 -4.23
C HIS A 228 -13.66 -4.52 -4.10
N LYS A 229 -12.60 -3.71 -4.20
CA LYS A 229 -12.65 -2.26 -3.99
C LYS A 229 -13.53 -1.55 -5.01
N GLY A 230 -13.45 -1.91 -6.30
CA GLY A 230 -14.28 -1.33 -7.34
C GLY A 230 -15.77 -1.53 -7.05
N ASN A 231 -16.17 -2.74 -6.66
CA ASN A 231 -17.56 -3.02 -6.30
C ASN A 231 -18.00 -2.36 -4.99
N ILE A 232 -17.15 -2.32 -3.96
CA ILE A 232 -17.50 -1.59 -2.73
C ILE A 232 -17.76 -0.10 -3.03
N VAL A 233 -16.93 0.55 -3.84
CA VAL A 233 -17.14 1.95 -4.23
C VAL A 233 -18.44 2.11 -5.02
N LEU A 234 -18.70 1.27 -6.03
CA LEU A 234 -19.93 1.34 -6.82
C LEU A 234 -21.18 1.10 -5.99
N GLY A 235 -21.16 0.13 -5.07
CA GLY A 235 -22.28 -0.15 -4.19
C GLY A 235 -22.58 1.01 -3.23
N ARG A 236 -21.55 1.68 -2.71
CA ARG A 236 -21.73 2.88 -1.87
C ARG A 236 -22.22 4.08 -2.68
N VAL A 237 -21.78 4.24 -3.93
CA VAL A 237 -22.37 5.22 -4.86
C VAL A 237 -23.86 4.93 -5.10
N ALA A 238 -24.20 3.68 -5.40
CA ALA A 238 -25.59 3.26 -5.63
C ALA A 238 -26.48 3.57 -4.42
N LEU A 239 -26.01 3.22 -3.22
CA LEU A 239 -26.75 3.45 -1.98
C LEU A 239 -26.99 4.96 -1.73
N ARG A 240 -25.99 5.81 -1.96
CA ARG A 240 -26.13 7.27 -1.85
C ARG A 240 -27.05 7.89 -2.88
N ASN A 241 -27.24 7.22 -4.03
CA ASN A 241 -28.24 7.58 -5.03
C ASN A 241 -29.63 6.97 -4.74
N GLY A 242 -29.79 6.21 -3.65
CA GLY A 242 -31.04 5.55 -3.27
C GLY A 242 -31.30 4.21 -3.97
N ASP A 243 -30.34 3.69 -4.75
CA ASP A 243 -30.45 2.39 -5.41
C ASP A 243 -29.91 1.26 -4.51
N ILE A 244 -30.76 0.84 -3.57
CA ILE A 244 -30.44 -0.23 -2.63
C ILE A 244 -30.25 -1.56 -3.37
N ALA A 245 -30.98 -1.82 -4.45
CA ALA A 245 -30.86 -3.06 -5.20
C ALA A 245 -29.48 -3.20 -5.87
N ALA A 246 -28.99 -2.14 -6.50
CA ALA A 246 -27.64 -2.11 -7.06
C ALA A 246 -26.56 -2.17 -5.97
N ALA A 247 -26.77 -1.51 -4.82
CA ALA A 247 -25.84 -1.60 -3.68
C ALA A 247 -25.67 -3.04 -3.19
N LYS A 248 -26.78 -3.78 -3.04
CA LYS A 248 -26.78 -5.21 -2.69
C LYS A 248 -26.04 -6.06 -3.70
N HIS A 249 -26.33 -5.84 -4.99
CA HIS A 249 -25.65 -6.55 -6.07
C HIS A 249 -24.13 -6.37 -6.00
N HIS A 250 -23.67 -5.11 -5.91
CA HIS A 250 -22.25 -4.81 -5.81
C HIS A 250 -21.58 -5.40 -4.56
N LEU A 251 -22.26 -5.43 -3.41
CA LEU A 251 -21.71 -6.10 -2.23
C LEU A 251 -21.41 -7.58 -2.51
N LEU A 252 -22.34 -8.29 -3.15
CA LEU A 252 -22.16 -9.70 -3.50
C LEU A 252 -21.06 -9.88 -4.56
N GLU A 253 -20.99 -9.02 -5.58
CA GLU A 253 -19.91 -9.06 -6.58
C GLU A 253 -18.53 -8.84 -5.93
N ALA A 254 -18.42 -7.96 -4.93
CA ALA A 254 -17.18 -7.79 -4.18
C ALA A 254 -16.75 -9.08 -3.46
N GLY A 255 -17.72 -9.85 -2.95
CA GLY A 255 -17.49 -11.13 -2.26
C GLY A 255 -17.01 -12.26 -3.17
N LYS A 256 -17.19 -12.17 -4.49
CA LYS A 256 -16.83 -13.23 -5.46
C LYS A 256 -15.33 -13.28 -5.82
N THR A 257 -14.51 -12.47 -5.18
CA THR A 257 -13.05 -12.48 -5.37
C THR A 257 -12.42 -13.79 -4.92
N GLU A 258 -11.39 -14.25 -5.65
CA GLU A 258 -10.51 -15.35 -5.22
C GLU A 258 -9.58 -14.95 -4.04
N GLY A 259 -9.59 -13.67 -3.68
CA GLY A 259 -8.76 -13.10 -2.62
C GLY A 259 -7.51 -12.41 -3.13
N SER A 260 -6.72 -11.95 -2.17
CA SER A 260 -5.40 -11.35 -2.35
C SER A 260 -4.60 -11.55 -1.06
N PRO A 261 -3.28 -11.32 -1.03
CA PRO A 261 -2.52 -11.35 0.23
C PRO A 261 -3.13 -10.44 1.31
N GLN A 262 -3.62 -9.25 0.93
CA GLN A 262 -4.25 -8.29 1.84
C GLN A 262 -5.63 -8.78 2.32
N LEU A 263 -6.51 -9.20 1.40
CA LEU A 263 -7.84 -9.69 1.75
C LEU A 263 -7.79 -10.99 2.56
N GLY A 264 -6.78 -11.83 2.32
CA GLY A 264 -6.58 -13.06 3.06
C GLY A 264 -6.09 -12.86 4.50
N SER A 265 -5.50 -11.71 4.79
CA SER A 265 -4.93 -11.37 6.10
C SER A 265 -5.75 -10.33 6.86
N PHE A 266 -5.66 -9.06 6.46
CA PHE A 266 -6.38 -7.95 7.09
C PHE A 266 -7.89 -8.04 6.90
N GLY A 267 -8.32 -8.63 5.78
CA GLY A 267 -9.73 -8.86 5.49
C GLY A 267 -10.32 -7.83 4.52
N PRO A 268 -11.59 -8.03 4.15
CA PRO A 268 -12.30 -7.14 3.25
C PRO A 268 -12.73 -5.85 3.96
N ASN A 269 -12.94 -4.79 3.17
CA ASN A 269 -13.61 -3.60 3.66
C ASN A 269 -15.12 -3.88 3.87
N MET A 270 -15.67 -3.38 4.98
CA MET A 270 -17.04 -3.60 5.46
C MET A 270 -17.91 -2.33 5.43
N ALA A 271 -17.42 -1.22 4.87
CA ALA A 271 -18.17 0.04 4.87
C ALA A 271 -19.52 -0.07 4.18
N LEU A 272 -19.59 -0.74 3.02
CA LEU A 272 -20.85 -0.98 2.31
C LEU A 272 -21.78 -1.92 3.08
N ALA A 273 -21.23 -2.98 3.69
CA ALA A 273 -22.02 -3.91 4.51
C ALA A 273 -22.67 -3.18 5.70
N ARG A 274 -21.90 -2.36 6.43
CA ARG A 274 -22.41 -1.51 7.51
C ARG A 274 -23.51 -0.57 7.03
N GLU A 275 -23.31 0.10 5.89
CA GLU A 275 -24.31 1.01 5.35
C GLU A 275 -25.60 0.25 4.95
N LEU A 276 -25.50 -0.95 4.38
CA LEU A 276 -26.67 -1.80 4.08
C LEU A 276 -27.40 -2.28 5.33
N ILE A 277 -26.70 -2.59 6.44
CA ILE A 277 -27.33 -2.89 7.73
C ILE A 277 -28.18 -1.71 8.23
N ALA A 278 -27.67 -0.47 8.08
CA ALA A 278 -28.40 0.74 8.44
C ALA A 278 -29.65 0.99 7.57
N HIS A 279 -29.76 0.30 6.43
CA HIS A 279 -30.93 0.26 5.55
C HIS A 279 -31.76 -1.02 5.73
N ASP A 280 -31.57 -1.76 6.82
CA ASP A 280 -32.26 -3.02 7.15
C ASP A 280 -32.01 -4.19 6.17
N GLU A 281 -30.95 -4.11 5.36
CA GLU A 281 -30.60 -5.13 4.36
C GLU A 281 -29.65 -6.19 4.93
N ARG A 282 -29.97 -6.74 6.11
CA ARG A 282 -29.12 -7.70 6.85
C ARG A 282 -28.92 -9.03 6.12
N ALA A 283 -29.91 -9.49 5.37
CA ALA A 283 -29.85 -10.77 4.66
C ALA A 283 -28.71 -10.81 3.62
N VAL A 284 -28.55 -9.76 2.81
CA VAL A 284 -27.47 -9.71 1.81
C VAL A 284 -26.09 -9.59 2.47
N VAL A 285 -26.03 -9.01 3.67
CA VAL A 285 -24.78 -8.90 4.43
C VAL A 285 -24.35 -10.26 4.94
N LEU A 286 -25.28 -11.10 5.41
CA LEU A 286 -24.98 -12.50 5.74
C LEU A 286 -24.45 -13.28 4.53
N ASP A 287 -25.10 -13.13 3.37
CA ASP A 287 -24.63 -13.76 2.12
C ASP A 287 -23.20 -13.32 1.77
N TYR A 288 -22.92 -12.02 1.89
CA TYR A 288 -21.58 -11.49 1.67
C TYR A 288 -20.55 -12.02 2.69
N LEU A 289 -20.90 -12.10 3.98
CA LEU A 289 -20.01 -12.68 5.00
C LEU A 289 -19.74 -14.17 4.74
N ASN A 290 -20.69 -14.92 4.17
CA ASN A 290 -20.46 -16.28 3.69
C ASN A 290 -19.45 -16.33 2.53
N LEU A 291 -19.56 -15.41 1.56
CA LEU A 291 -18.58 -15.30 0.48
C LEU A 291 -17.18 -14.97 1.00
N CYS A 292 -17.08 -14.13 2.03
CA CYS A 292 -15.80 -13.72 2.64
C CYS A 292 -14.98 -14.89 3.21
N GLU A 293 -15.61 -15.98 3.66
CA GLU A 293 -14.90 -17.17 4.18
C GLU A 293 -13.98 -17.82 3.14
N GLN A 294 -14.32 -17.67 1.86
CA GLN A 294 -13.56 -18.28 0.77
C GLN A 294 -12.17 -17.66 0.62
N PHE A 295 -12.03 -16.37 0.93
CA PHE A 295 -10.77 -15.66 0.77
C PHE A 295 -10.13 -15.18 2.08
N TRP A 296 -10.90 -14.84 3.13
CA TRP A 296 -10.34 -14.25 4.36
C TRP A 296 -9.89 -15.30 5.37
N LYS A 297 -8.69 -15.84 5.18
CA LYS A 297 -8.16 -16.98 5.95
C LYS A 297 -7.89 -16.69 7.42
N LEU A 298 -7.52 -15.46 7.76
CA LEU A 298 -7.27 -15.07 9.17
C LEU A 298 -8.52 -14.54 9.89
N GLY A 299 -9.67 -14.45 9.21
CA GLY A 299 -10.87 -13.78 9.72
C GLY A 299 -11.95 -14.68 10.30
N GLY A 300 -11.74 -15.99 10.40
CA GLY A 300 -12.82 -16.95 10.71
C GLY A 300 -13.60 -16.65 11.99
N GLU A 301 -12.90 -16.33 13.08
CA GLU A 301 -13.54 -15.97 14.35
C GLU A 301 -14.38 -14.69 14.23
N LYS A 302 -13.82 -13.64 13.62
CA LYS A 302 -14.54 -12.37 13.37
C LYS A 302 -15.74 -12.56 12.45
N LEU A 303 -15.61 -13.35 11.38
CA LEU A 303 -16.73 -13.64 10.49
C LEU A 303 -17.85 -14.37 11.23
N SER A 304 -17.51 -15.31 12.12
CA SER A 304 -18.50 -16.04 12.91
C SER A 304 -19.23 -15.12 13.89
N GLU A 305 -18.49 -14.24 14.57
CA GLU A 305 -19.05 -13.21 15.46
C GLU A 305 -19.95 -12.23 14.69
N TRP A 306 -19.48 -11.69 13.56
CA TRP A 306 -20.26 -10.73 12.77
C TRP A 306 -21.52 -11.33 12.18
N LYS A 307 -21.50 -12.61 11.78
CA LYS A 307 -22.71 -13.32 11.34
C LYS A 307 -23.72 -13.46 12.48
N SER A 308 -23.29 -13.93 13.65
CA SER A 308 -24.16 -14.03 14.84
C SER A 308 -24.80 -12.69 15.18
N ASN A 309 -23.99 -11.61 15.21
CA ASN A 309 -24.51 -10.27 15.47
C ASN A 309 -25.60 -9.88 14.47
N VAL A 310 -25.36 -10.07 13.16
CA VAL A 310 -26.33 -9.73 12.11
C VAL A 310 -27.62 -10.57 12.23
N GLU A 311 -27.51 -11.86 12.54
CA GLU A 311 -28.65 -12.77 12.77
C GLU A 311 -29.48 -12.35 13.99
N ASP A 312 -28.83 -11.91 15.05
CA ASP A 312 -29.45 -11.44 16.29
C ASP A 312 -29.96 -9.98 16.19
N GLY A 313 -29.81 -9.34 15.03
CA GLY A 313 -30.21 -7.94 14.80
C GLY A 313 -29.30 -6.91 15.49
N VAL A 314 -28.10 -7.33 15.91
CA VAL A 314 -27.05 -6.49 16.48
C VAL A 314 -26.13 -6.00 15.37
N ASP A 315 -25.80 -4.70 15.37
CA ASP A 315 -24.85 -4.15 14.40
C ASP A 315 -23.43 -4.62 14.75
N PRO A 316 -22.71 -5.31 13.83
CA PRO A 316 -21.35 -5.76 14.10
C PRO A 316 -20.36 -4.61 14.27
N ASP A 317 -19.42 -4.76 15.21
CA ASP A 317 -18.24 -3.91 15.25
C ASP A 317 -17.22 -4.37 14.21
N PHE A 318 -17.26 -3.72 13.04
CA PHE A 318 -16.31 -3.96 11.96
C PHE A 318 -14.94 -3.34 12.21
N GLY A 319 -14.79 -2.44 13.20
CA GLY A 319 -13.53 -1.83 13.59
C GLY A 319 -12.68 -1.32 12.40
N PRO A 320 -11.40 -1.74 12.29
CA PRO A 320 -10.50 -1.30 11.21
C PRO A 320 -10.97 -1.66 9.80
N ASN A 321 -11.86 -2.64 9.62
CA ASN A 321 -12.38 -3.03 8.30
C ASN A 321 -13.32 -1.98 7.69
N LEU A 322 -13.58 -0.86 8.38
CA LEU A 322 -14.34 0.27 7.83
C LEU A 322 -13.47 1.27 7.06
N ILE A 323 -12.14 1.16 7.16
CA ILE A 323 -11.17 2.09 6.59
C ILE A 323 -10.32 1.36 5.55
N TYR A 324 -9.85 2.09 4.53
CA TYR A 324 -8.89 1.60 3.53
C TYR A 324 -7.45 1.97 3.89
#